data_AF-A0A7V3J216-F1
#
_entry.id   AF-A0A7V3J216-F1
#
_cell.length_a   1.000
_cell.length_b   1.000
_cell.length_c   1.000
_cell.angle_alpha   90.00
_cell.angle_beta   90.00
_cell.angle_gamma   90.00
#
_symmetry.space_group_name_H-M   'P 1'
#
loop_
_entity.id
_entity.type
_entity.pdbx_description
1 polymer ?
#
loop_
_entity_poly.entity_id
_entity_poly.type
_entity_poly.pdbx_seq_one_letter_code
_entity_poly.pdbx_strand_id
1 'polypeptide(L)'
;MSDAEITTVVRPPETIVVNPTSLGYTYDRVGDQDIISILIEDRRVGALMVTLTPEGAQHVAAHLAAMVGDLDALRAEHGRRTGGAR
;
A
#
# COMPACT_ATOMS: atom_id res chain seq x y z
N MET A 1 21.15 -7.91 -14.96
CA MET A 1 20.13 -7.59 -13.95
C MET A 1 19.99 -6.09 -13.95
N SER A 2 18.93 -5.58 -14.57
CA SER A 2 18.68 -4.14 -14.61
C SER A 2 18.10 -3.73 -13.25
N ASP A 3 18.78 -2.85 -12.54
CA ASP A 3 18.21 -2.19 -11.37
C ASP A 3 16.90 -1.53 -11.79
N ALA A 4 15.79 -1.98 -11.23
CA ALA A 4 14.52 -1.29 -11.36
C ALA A 4 14.63 0.00 -10.55
N GLU A 5 15.09 1.07 -11.21
CA GLU A 5 15.10 2.41 -10.63
C GLU A 5 13.66 2.75 -10.24
N ILE A 6 13.39 2.91 -8.95
CA ILE A 6 12.07 3.30 -8.46
C ILE A 6 11.87 4.75 -8.88
N THR A 7 11.31 4.95 -10.07
CA THR A 7 10.93 6.27 -10.57
C THR A 7 9.96 6.93 -9.61
N THR A 8 10.25 8.18 -9.27
CA THR A 8 9.46 8.99 -8.35
C THR A 8 8.02 9.09 -8.85
N VAL A 9 7.08 8.47 -8.13
CA VAL A 9 5.65 8.69 -8.35
C VAL A 9 5.40 10.17 -8.04
N VAL A 10 5.08 10.98 -9.06
CA VAL A 10 4.63 12.36 -8.86
C VAL A 10 3.25 12.30 -8.24
N ARG A 11 3.22 12.38 -6.91
CA ARG A 11 1.98 12.43 -6.13
C ARG A 11 1.55 13.89 -6.01
N PRO A 12 0.24 14.18 -5.93
CA PRO A 12 -0.24 15.53 -5.67
C PRO A 12 0.53 16.20 -4.51
N PRO A 13 0.85 17.50 -4.58
CA PRO A 13 1.67 18.20 -3.57
C PRO A 13 1.19 18.04 -2.12
N GLU A 14 -0.11 17.83 -1.95
CA GLU A 14 -0.79 17.60 -0.68
C GLU A 14 -0.66 16.16 -0.14
N THR A 15 -0.04 15.26 -0.90
CA THR A 15 0.03 13.84 -0.52
C THR A 15 1.06 13.65 0.58
N ILE A 16 0.60 13.28 1.77
CA ILE A 16 1.48 12.80 2.84
C ILE A 16 1.99 11.42 2.45
N VAL A 17 3.27 11.35 2.08
CA VAL A 17 3.95 10.10 1.78
C VAL A 17 4.51 9.52 3.07
N VAL A 18 3.97 8.38 3.46
CA VAL A 18 4.56 7.50 4.47
C VAL A 18 5.44 6.50 3.72
N ASN A 19 6.75 6.54 3.97
CA ASN A 19 7.71 5.59 3.44
C ASN A 19 8.10 4.67 4.59
N PRO A 20 7.37 3.58 4.80
CA PRO A 20 7.61 2.73 5.96
C PRO A 20 9.05 2.22 5.97
N THR A 21 9.71 2.37 7.11
CA THR A 21 10.98 1.70 7.38
C THR A 21 10.78 0.23 7.72
N SER A 22 9.59 -0.13 8.18
CA SER A 22 9.19 -1.50 8.44
C SER A 22 7.69 -1.69 8.17
N LEU A 23 7.32 -2.92 7.81
CA LEU A 23 5.93 -3.34 7.70
C LEU A 23 5.77 -4.64 8.48
N GLY A 24 4.88 -4.63 9.47
CA GLY A 24 4.57 -5.78 10.32
C GLY A 24 3.11 -6.20 10.16
N TYR A 25 2.84 -7.49 10.27
CA TYR A 25 1.49 -8.01 10.38
C TYR A 25 1.30 -8.55 11.78
N THR A 26 0.21 -8.16 12.43
CA THR A 26 -0.15 -8.65 13.76
C THR A 26 -1.51 -9.31 13.72
N TYR A 27 -1.67 -10.31 14.58
CA TYR A 27 -2.94 -10.91 14.90
C TYR A 27 -3.19 -10.71 16.37
N ASP A 28 -4.42 -10.33 16.71
CA ASP A 28 -4.88 -10.19 18.08
C ASP A 28 -6.35 -10.65 18.17
N ARG A 29 -6.84 -10.86 19.38
CA ARG A 29 -8.23 -11.18 19.65
C ARG A 29 -8.74 -10.34 20.80
N VAL A 30 -9.74 -9.49 20.53
CA VAL A 30 -10.34 -8.60 21.52
C VAL A 30 -11.76 -9.08 21.80
N GLY A 31 -11.95 -9.72 22.96
CA GLY A 31 -13.18 -10.45 23.26
C GLY A 31 -13.33 -11.65 22.32
N ASP A 32 -14.45 -11.72 21.60
CA ASP A 32 -14.71 -12.77 20.61
C ASP A 32 -14.39 -12.36 19.16
N GLN A 33 -13.81 -11.18 18.97
CA GLN A 33 -13.48 -10.67 17.65
C GLN A 33 -12.01 -10.86 17.33
N ASP A 34 -11.75 -11.56 16.22
CA ASP A 34 -10.43 -11.65 15.62
C ASP A 34 -10.05 -10.32 14.94
N ILE A 35 -8.79 -9.93 15.11
CA ILE A 35 -8.24 -8.70 14.58
C ILE A 35 -6.93 -9.00 13.86
N ILE A 36 -6.81 -8.50 12.64
CA ILE A 36 -5.56 -8.52 11.88
C ILE A 36 -5.15 -7.06 11.66
N SER A 37 -3.92 -6.70 12.01
CA SER A 37 -3.43 -5.34 11.78
C SER A 37 -2.17 -5.31 10.93
N ILE A 38 -2.01 -4.19 10.23
CA ILE A 38 -0.78 -3.83 9.52
C ILE A 38 -0.14 -2.70 10.32
N LEU A 39 1.05 -2.96 10.84
CA LEU A 39 1.90 -1.95 11.47
C LEU A 39 2.82 -1.35 10.41
N ILE A 40 2.79 -0.03 10.29
CA ILE A 40 3.55 0.77 9.34
C ILE A 40 4.38 1.74 10.17
N GLU A 41 5.68 1.53 10.27
CA GLU A 41 6.56 2.44 11.00
C GLU A 41 7.21 3.45 10.05
N ASP A 42 7.06 4.74 10.34
CA ASP A 42 7.72 5.80 9.59
C ASP A 42 8.43 6.77 10.55
N ARG A 43 9.67 7.14 10.23
CA ARG A 43 10.50 7.99 11.10
C ARG A 43 9.98 9.42 11.24
N ARG A 44 9.21 9.92 10.28
CA ARG A 44 8.70 11.30 10.24
C ARG A 44 7.39 11.42 11.01
N VAL A 45 6.52 10.42 10.91
CA VAL A 45 5.14 10.48 11.45
C VAL A 45 4.88 9.48 12.58
N GLY A 46 5.84 8.60 12.88
CA GLY A 46 5.70 7.57 13.90
C GLY A 46 5.08 6.28 13.36
N ALA A 47 4.71 5.38 14.27
CA ALA A 47 4.05 4.13 13.93
C ALA A 47 2.55 4.35 13.69
N LEU A 48 2.06 3.88 12.56
CA LEU A 48 0.66 3.81 12.20
C LEU A 48 0.20 2.35 12.22
N MET A 49 -0.92 2.07 12.87
CA MET A 49 -1.53 0.75 12.85
C MET A 49 -2.87 0.82 12.10
N VAL A 50 -3.03 -0.04 11.11
CA VAL A 50 -4.29 -0.24 10.39
C VAL A 50 -4.89 -1.55 10.86
N THR A 51 -6.04 -1.47 11.53
CA THR A 51 -6.72 -2.61 12.14
C THR A 51 -7.90 -3.05 11.29
N LEU A 52 -7.98 -4.36 11.01
CA LEU A 52 -8.96 -4.96 10.12
C LEU A 52 -9.61 -6.17 10.80
N THR A 53 -10.87 -6.46 10.46
CA THR A 53 -11.44 -7.78 10.68
C THR A 53 -10.83 -8.79 9.68
N PRO A 54 -10.97 -10.11 9.91
CA PRO A 54 -10.49 -11.11 8.96
C PRO A 54 -11.04 -10.91 7.54
N GLU A 55 -12.33 -10.57 7.41
CA GLU A 55 -12.99 -10.33 6.12
C GLU A 55 -12.44 -9.08 5.45
N GLY A 56 -12.22 -8.01 6.21
CA GLY A 56 -11.60 -6.79 5.72
C GLY A 56 -10.17 -7.02 5.24
N ALA A 57 -9.37 -7.77 6.00
CA ALA A 57 -8.02 -8.15 5.62
C ALA A 57 -7.99 -9.01 4.35
N GLN A 58 -8.90 -9.98 4.24
CA GLN A 58 -9.03 -10.80 3.03
C GLN A 58 -9.41 -9.96 1.81
N HIS A 59 -10.34 -9.03 1.96
CA HIS A 59 -10.74 -8.13 0.87
C HIS A 59 -9.57 -7.27 0.38
N VAL A 60 -8.83 -6.65 1.30
CA VAL A 60 -7.65 -5.84 0.97
C VAL A 60 -6.57 -6.70 0.29
N ALA A 61 -6.29 -7.89 0.82
CA ALA A 61 -5.29 -8.79 0.24
C ALA A 61 -5.67 -9.23 -1.18
N ALA A 62 -6.93 -9.58 -1.42
CA ALA A 62 -7.43 -9.97 -2.74
C ALA A 62 -7.32 -8.81 -3.74
N HIS A 63 -7.70 -7.60 -3.32
CA HIS A 63 -7.63 -6.43 -4.18
C HIS A 63 -6.18 -6.08 -4.54
N LEU A 64 -5.27 -6.12 -3.55
CA LEU A 64 -3.85 -5.91 -3.79
C LEU A 64 -3.26 -6.98 -4.72
N ALA A 65 -3.60 -8.25 -4.52
CA ALA A 65 -3.16 -9.34 -5.39
C ALA A 65 -3.65 -9.14 -6.83
N ALA A 66 -4.90 -8.69 -7.02
CA ALA A 66 -5.44 -8.38 -8.34
C ALA A 66 -4.66 -7.23 -9.02
N MET A 67 -4.32 -6.17 -8.27
CA MET A 67 -3.50 -5.08 -8.79
C MET A 67 -2.10 -5.55 -9.21
N VAL A 68 -1.46 -6.41 -8.40
CA VAL A 68 -0.15 -6.99 -8.74
C VAL A 68 -0.25 -7.90 -9.97
N GLY A 69 -1.34 -8.66 -10.09
CA GLY A 69 -1.62 -9.49 -11.25
C GLY A 69 -1.83 -8.71 -12.54
N ASP A 70 -2.30 -7.46 -12.45
CA ASP A 70 -2.59 -6.58 -13.59
C ASP A 70 -1.60 -5.39 -13.71
N LEU A 71 -0.37 -5.59 -13.24
CA LEU A 71 0.60 -4.50 -13.06
C LEU A 71 0.93 -3.79 -14.39
N ASP A 72 0.95 -4.51 -15.51
CA ASP A 72 1.27 -3.93 -16.81
C ASP A 72 0.16 -3.03 -17.35
N ALA A 73 -1.11 -3.39 -17.15
CA ALA A 73 -2.23 -2.51 -17.50
C ALA A 73 -2.26 -1.26 -16.62
N LEU A 74 -1.98 -1.41 -15.32
CA LEU A 74 -1.85 -0.28 -14.40
C LEU A 74 -0.71 0.67 -14.81
N ARG A 75 0.44 0.14 -15.26
CA ARG A 75 1.55 0.95 -15.82
C ARG A 75 1.14 1.69 -17.08
N ALA A 76 0.44 1.01 -18.00
CA ALA A 76 -0.06 1.62 -19.23
C ALA A 76 -1.07 2.75 -18.95
N GLU A 77 -1.98 2.54 -18.01
CA GLU A 77 -2.92 3.56 -17.53
C GLU A 77 -2.18 4.76 -16.91
N HIS A 78 -1.18 4.51 -16.05
CA HIS A 78 -0.37 5.58 -15.46
C HIS A 78 0.34 6.41 -16.53
N GLY A 79 0.97 5.75 -17.52
CA GLY A 79 1.63 6.41 -18.64
C GLY A 79 0.67 7.26 -19.48
N ARG A 80 -0.58 6.81 -19.68
CA ARG A 80 -1.61 7.62 -20.35
C ARG A 80 -1.96 8.89 -19.57
N ARG A 81 -2.09 8.78 -18.24
CA ARG A 81 -2.45 9.92 -17.37
C ARG A 81 -1.33 10.95 -17.25
N THR A 82 -0.07 10.52 -17.18
CA THR A 82 1.07 11.43 -17.03
C THR A 82 1.61 11.93 -18.37
N GLY A 83 1.46 11.16 -19.45
CA GLY A 83 1.91 11.53 -20.80
C GLY A 83 0.96 12.47 -21.56
N GLY A 84 -0.31 12.57 -21.16
CA GLY A 84 -1.32 13.46 -21.77
C GLY A 84 -1.35 14.89 -21.20
N ALA A 85 -0.49 15.23 -20.24
CA ALA A 85 -0.42 16.54 -19.59
C ALA A 85 0.70 17.43 -20.16
N ARG A 86 0.81 17.51 -21.49
CA ARG A 86 1.69 18.47 -22.19
C ARG A 86 0.86 19.44 -23.02
#